data_AF-A0A6A0A4H6-F1
#
_entry.id   AF-A0A6A0A4H6-F1
#
_cell.length_a   1.000
_cell.length_b   1.000
_cell.length_c   1.000
_cell.angle_alpha   90.00
_cell.angle_beta   90.00
_cell.angle_gamma   90.00
#
_symmetry.space_group_name_H-M   'P 1'
#
loop_
_entity.id
_entity.type
_entity.pdbx_description
1 polymer ?
#
loop_
_entity_poly.entity_id
_entity_poly.type
_entity_poly.pdbx_seq_one_letter_code
_entity_poly.pdbx_strand_id
1 'polypeptide(L)'
;MPRAVVCRRNGDPTLPIGSPGSVLDVDDTWQLGPLKAEHVRVAVVAASVNFAEGVDLVTAAAVPITYGTADVALRHRANVQKGQTVLVLGAGGGVGVAAVQLAKVQ
;
A
#
# COMPACT_ATOMS: atom_id res chain seq x y z
N MET A 1 13.47 10.60 18.93
CA MET A 1 12.08 10.69 18.42
C MET A 1 12.03 9.99 17.07
N PRO A 2 10.97 9.23 16.73
CA PRO A 2 10.87 8.60 15.42
C PRO A 2 10.81 9.67 14.33
N ARG A 3 11.61 9.50 13.27
CA ARG A 3 11.67 10.41 12.11
C ARG A 3 10.69 9.90 11.06
N ALA A 4 9.83 10.77 10.54
CA ALA A 4 8.93 10.40 9.45
C ALA A 4 9.60 10.69 8.11
N VAL A 5 9.61 9.70 7.21
CA VAL A 5 10.03 9.91 5.82
C VAL A 5 8.77 10.19 5.00
N VAL A 6 8.72 11.34 4.35
CA VAL A 6 7.59 11.81 3.55
C VAL A 6 7.98 11.85 2.09
N CYS A 7 7.14 11.29 1.22
CA CYS A 7 7.27 11.45 -0.22
C CYS A 7 6.54 12.73 -0.65
N ARG A 8 7.26 13.76 -1.11
CA ARG A 8 6.66 15.06 -1.47
C ARG A 8 6.34 15.20 -2.97
N ARG A 9 6.87 14.33 -3.83
CA ARG A 9 6.73 14.37 -5.30
C ARG A 9 7.04 13.00 -5.92
N ASN A 10 6.62 12.75 -7.16
CA ASN A 10 6.95 11.50 -7.88
C ASN A 10 8.39 11.50 -8.44
N GLY A 11 8.96 10.30 -8.63
CA GLY A 11 10.36 10.07 -9.05
C GLY A 11 11.00 8.85 -8.36
N ASP A 12 12.32 8.72 -8.44
CA ASP A 12 13.07 7.55 -7.95
C ASP A 12 13.21 7.52 -6.42
N PRO A 13 12.55 6.59 -5.71
CA PRO A 13 12.62 6.48 -4.25
C PRO A 13 13.90 5.79 -3.76
N THR A 14 14.76 5.31 -4.66
CA THR A 14 16.03 4.68 -4.31
C THR A 14 17.17 5.68 -4.12
N LEU A 15 16.96 6.94 -4.54
CA LEU A 15 17.90 8.01 -4.30
C LEU A 15 18.05 8.30 -2.79
N PRO A 16 19.25 8.69 -2.31
CA PRO A 16 19.44 9.06 -0.92
C PRO A 16 18.48 10.16 -0.48
N ILE A 17 17.83 9.98 0.67
CA ILE A 17 16.85 10.94 1.22
C ILE A 17 17.49 12.33 1.32
N GLY A 18 16.80 13.35 0.79
CA GLY A 18 17.28 14.74 0.78
C GLY A 18 18.29 15.09 -0.32
N SER A 19 18.69 14.15 -1.19
CA SER A 19 19.54 14.47 -2.34
C SER A 19 18.79 15.30 -3.40
N PRO A 20 19.50 16.07 -4.25
CA PRO A 20 18.88 16.70 -5.41
C PRO A 20 18.13 15.65 -6.26
N GLY A 21 16.84 15.86 -6.50
CA GLY A 21 15.98 14.92 -7.24
C GLY A 21 15.36 13.80 -6.39
N SER A 22 15.73 13.66 -5.12
CA SER A 22 15.05 12.74 -4.20
C SER A 22 13.57 13.11 -4.08
N VAL A 23 12.74 12.08 -4.10
CA VAL A 23 11.30 12.18 -3.85
C VAL A 23 10.95 12.09 -2.37
N LEU A 24 11.85 11.49 -1.60
CA LEU A 24 11.74 11.30 -0.17
C LEU A 24 12.47 12.43 0.55
N ASP A 25 11.78 12.98 1.54
CA ASP A 25 12.27 14.00 2.45
C ASP A 25 12.01 13.55 3.90
N VAL A 26 12.79 14.06 4.85
CA VAL A 26 12.53 13.78 6.27
C VAL A 26 11.72 14.94 6.84
N ASP A 27 10.56 14.62 7.41
CA ASP A 27 9.79 15.57 8.20
C ASP A 27 9.92 15.22 9.69
N ASP A 28 10.74 16.00 10.38
CA ASP A 28 10.93 15.91 11.83
C ASP A 28 9.99 16.87 12.59
N THR A 29 9.15 17.63 11.88
CA THR A 29 8.29 18.70 12.44
C THR A 29 6.82 18.31 12.58
N TRP A 30 6.43 17.15 12.03
CA TRP A 30 5.03 16.72 12.05
C TRP A 30 4.51 16.49 13.47
N GLN A 31 3.65 17.40 13.94
CA GLN A 31 3.03 17.30 15.25
C GLN A 31 1.88 16.30 15.23
N LEU A 32 2.09 15.14 15.83
CA LEU A 32 1.02 14.20 16.06
C LEU A 32 0.13 14.71 17.21
N GLY A 33 -1.12 15.09 16.92
CA GLY A 33 -2.10 15.53 17.92
C GLY A 33 -2.39 14.47 19.00
N PRO A 34 -3.16 14.75 20.06
CA PRO A 34 -3.45 13.74 21.10
C PRO A 34 -4.24 12.55 20.53
N LEU A 35 -3.97 11.34 21.03
CA LEU A 35 -4.83 10.17 20.77
C LEU A 35 -6.08 10.24 21.63
N LYS A 36 -7.24 9.86 21.08
CA LYS A 36 -8.41 9.54 21.90
C LYS A 36 -8.25 8.13 22.48
N ALA A 37 -8.93 7.85 23.58
CA ALA A 37 -8.74 6.61 24.37
C ALA A 37 -8.91 5.31 23.56
N GLU A 38 -9.71 5.35 22.50
CA GLU A 38 -10.03 4.23 21.63
C GLU A 38 -9.10 4.06 20.40
N HIS A 39 -8.03 4.87 20.29
CA HIS A 39 -7.13 4.84 19.16
C HIS A 39 -5.75 4.28 19.52
N VAL A 40 -5.18 3.47 18.62
CA VAL A 40 -3.81 2.96 18.71
C VAL A 40 -2.99 3.53 17.56
N ARG A 41 -1.72 3.87 17.83
CA ARG A 41 -0.74 4.19 16.78
C ARG A 41 0.08 2.98 16.46
N VAL A 42 0.14 2.64 15.18
CA VAL A 42 1.03 1.63 14.66
C VAL A 42 2.16 2.33 13.94
N ALA A 43 3.40 2.13 14.40
CA ALA A 43 4.57 2.56 13.67
C ALA A 43 4.78 1.63 12.48
N VAL A 44 4.62 2.16 11.27
CA VAL A 44 4.94 1.43 10.04
C VAL A 44 6.34 1.84 9.62
N VAL A 45 7.28 0.90 9.67
CA VAL A 45 8.59 1.08 9.03
C VAL A 45 8.31 1.05 7.54
N ALA A 46 8.45 2.21 6.88
CA ALA A 46 7.96 2.46 5.53
C ALA A 46 8.15 1.26 4.59
N ALA A 47 7.07 0.83 3.95
CA ALA A 47 7.13 -0.04 2.78
C ALA A 47 6.91 0.84 1.55
N SER A 48 7.94 0.97 0.70
CA SER A 48 7.80 1.60 -0.61
C SER A 48 7.50 0.53 -1.64
N VAL A 49 6.53 0.80 -2.50
CA VAL A 49 6.23 -0.03 -3.67
C VAL A 49 6.34 0.84 -4.91
N ASN A 50 7.06 0.34 -5.90
CA ASN A 50 7.21 1.02 -7.17
C ASN A 50 5.94 0.83 -7.99
N PHE A 51 5.47 1.90 -8.60
CA PHE A 51 4.37 1.89 -9.55
C PHE A 51 4.86 2.25 -10.94
N ALA A 52 4.11 1.84 -11.96
CA ALA A 52 4.38 2.24 -13.33
C ALA A 52 4.36 3.77 -13.46
N GLU A 53 5.21 4.29 -14.36
CA GLU A 53 5.25 5.71 -14.66
C GLU A 53 3.88 6.16 -15.22
N GLY A 54 3.41 7.33 -14.76
CA GLY A 54 2.13 7.90 -15.16
C GLY A 54 0.93 7.53 -14.28
N VAL A 55 1.09 6.65 -13.27
CA VAL A 55 0.05 6.42 -12.25
C VAL A 55 0.05 7.56 -11.24
N ASP A 56 -1.12 8.15 -10.97
CA ASP A 56 -1.26 9.21 -9.97
C ASP A 56 -1.18 8.66 -8.54
N LEU A 57 -0.81 9.52 -7.58
CA LEU A 57 -0.60 9.12 -6.19
C LEU A 57 -1.85 8.59 -5.49
N VAL A 58 -3.04 9.10 -5.85
CA VAL A 58 -4.30 8.64 -5.22
C VAL A 58 -4.58 7.21 -5.65
N THR A 59 -4.44 6.93 -6.95
CA THR A 59 -4.57 5.58 -7.49
C THR A 59 -3.48 4.65 -6.93
N ALA A 60 -2.22 5.08 -6.94
CA ALA A 60 -1.11 4.29 -6.41
C ALA A 60 -1.28 3.96 -4.92
N ALA A 61 -1.76 4.89 -4.10
CA ALA A 61 -1.98 4.66 -2.68
C ALA A 61 -3.11 3.65 -2.37
N ALA A 62 -4.07 3.48 -3.28
CA ALA A 62 -5.21 2.59 -3.08
C ALA A 62 -4.89 1.10 -3.29
N VAL A 63 -3.81 0.78 -4.01
CA VAL A 63 -3.48 -0.59 -4.45
C VAL A 63 -2.82 -1.46 -3.37
N PRO A 64 -1.80 -1.01 -2.59
CA PRO A 64 -0.93 -1.92 -1.84
C PRO A 64 -1.68 -2.75 -0.81
N ILE A 65 -2.61 -2.13 -0.08
CA ILE A 65 -3.40 -2.83 0.93
C ILE A 65 -4.45 -3.72 0.29
N THR A 66 -5.20 -3.22 -0.70
CA THR A 66 -6.34 -3.95 -1.28
C THR A 66 -5.88 -5.16 -2.08
N TYR A 67 -4.96 -4.95 -3.04
CA TYR A 67 -4.41 -6.02 -3.86
C TYR A 67 -3.43 -6.90 -3.08
N GLY A 68 -2.60 -6.33 -2.21
CA GLY A 68 -1.69 -7.13 -1.38
C GLY A 68 -2.45 -8.09 -0.45
N THR A 69 -3.54 -7.65 0.15
CA THR A 69 -4.39 -8.52 1.00
C THR A 69 -5.04 -9.63 0.18
N ALA A 70 -5.62 -9.28 -0.99
CA ALA A 70 -6.24 -10.26 -1.87
C ALA A 70 -5.22 -11.29 -2.39
N ASP A 71 -4.02 -10.85 -2.73
CA ASP A 71 -2.93 -11.69 -3.21
C ASP A 71 -2.46 -12.69 -2.16
N VAL A 72 -2.24 -12.23 -0.93
CA VAL A 72 -1.94 -13.11 0.21
C VAL A 72 -3.07 -14.12 0.43
N ALA A 73 -4.33 -13.69 0.39
CA ALA A 73 -5.46 -14.59 0.57
C ALA A 73 -5.54 -15.67 -0.51
N LEU A 74 -5.41 -15.29 -1.79
CA LEU A 74 -5.61 -16.21 -2.92
C LEU A 74 -4.38 -17.07 -3.21
N ARG A 75 -3.18 -16.47 -3.33
CA ARG A 75 -1.96 -17.18 -3.70
C ARG A 75 -1.30 -17.85 -2.51
N HIS A 76 -1.17 -17.16 -1.38
CA HIS A 76 -0.37 -17.66 -0.27
C HIS A 76 -1.17 -18.48 0.74
N ARG A 77 -2.45 -18.13 0.98
CA ARG A 77 -3.29 -18.80 1.98
C ARG A 77 -4.17 -19.89 1.38
N ALA A 78 -4.91 -19.57 0.33
CA ALA A 78 -5.80 -20.51 -0.35
C ALA A 78 -5.07 -21.34 -1.42
N ASN A 79 -3.92 -20.88 -1.90
CA ASN A 79 -3.17 -21.48 -3.01
C ASN A 79 -4.09 -21.83 -4.19
N VAL A 80 -4.91 -20.86 -4.61
CA VAL A 80 -5.87 -21.03 -5.70
C VAL A 80 -5.13 -21.42 -6.98
N GLN A 81 -5.67 -22.45 -7.64
CA GLN A 81 -5.19 -22.99 -8.90
C GLN A 81 -6.17 -22.69 -10.03
N LYS A 82 -5.65 -22.64 -11.26
CA LYS A 82 -6.46 -22.51 -12.47
C LYS A 82 -7.58 -23.56 -12.51
N GLY A 83 -8.79 -23.09 -12.82
CA GLY A 83 -9.99 -23.93 -12.93
C GLY A 83 -10.75 -24.14 -11.62
N GLN A 84 -10.24 -23.65 -10.48
CA GLN A 84 -10.98 -23.63 -9.22
C GLN A 84 -11.96 -22.45 -9.16
N THR A 85 -13.10 -22.67 -8.51
CA THR A 85 -14.11 -21.63 -8.28
C THR A 85 -13.82 -20.91 -6.97
N VAL A 86 -13.75 -19.58 -7.02
CA VAL A 86 -13.55 -18.73 -5.83
C VAL A 86 -14.84 -17.96 -5.52
N LEU A 87 -15.36 -18.12 -4.30
CA LEU A 87 -16.44 -17.27 -3.78
C LEU A 87 -15.84 -16.04 -3.09
N VAL A 88 -16.17 -14.85 -3.59
CA VAL A 88 -15.75 -13.58 -2.99
C VAL A 88 -16.94 -12.92 -2.29
N LEU A 89 -16.89 -12.87 -0.95
CA LEU A 89 -17.85 -12.12 -0.15
C LEU A 89 -17.50 -10.63 -0.18
N GLY A 90 -18.50 -9.75 -0.28
CA GLY A 90 -18.27 -8.31 -0.32
C GLY A 90 -17.51 -7.84 -1.59
N ALA A 91 -17.78 -8.45 -2.74
CA ALA A 91 -17.10 -8.18 -4.02
C ALA A 91 -17.12 -6.71 -4.49
N GLY A 92 -18.00 -5.86 -3.93
CA GLY A 92 -18.04 -4.42 -4.22
C GLY A 92 -17.09 -3.56 -3.38
N GLY A 93 -16.44 -4.11 -2.35
CA GLY A 93 -15.44 -3.40 -1.53
C GLY A 93 -14.04 -3.45 -2.15
N GLY A 94 -13.10 -2.61 -1.66
CA GLY A 94 -11.75 -2.50 -2.25
C GLY A 94 -10.98 -3.83 -2.35
N VAL A 95 -10.94 -4.62 -1.29
CA VAL A 95 -10.33 -5.97 -1.31
C VAL A 95 -11.14 -6.95 -2.18
N GLY A 96 -12.46 -6.86 -2.14
CA GLY A 96 -13.35 -7.74 -2.90
C GLY A 96 -13.18 -7.57 -4.40
N VAL A 97 -13.13 -6.33 -4.88
CA VAL A 97 -12.85 -5.99 -6.29
C VAL A 97 -11.49 -6.55 -6.71
N ALA A 98 -10.45 -6.29 -5.90
CA ALA A 98 -9.11 -6.82 -6.17
C ALA A 98 -9.07 -8.36 -6.20
N ALA A 99 -9.76 -9.02 -5.28
CA ALA A 99 -9.85 -10.48 -5.22
C ALA A 99 -10.55 -11.07 -6.46
N VAL A 100 -11.63 -10.45 -6.94
CA VAL A 100 -12.31 -10.88 -8.18
C VAL A 100 -11.40 -10.72 -9.39
N GLN A 101 -10.62 -9.64 -9.45
CA GLN A 101 -9.67 -9.41 -10.55
C GLN A 101 -8.52 -10.43 -10.51
N LEU A 102 -7.91 -10.62 -9.34
CA LEU A 102 -6.79 -11.57 -9.17
C LEU A 102 -7.21 -13.02 -9.40
N ALA A 103 -8.38 -13.44 -8.91
CA ALA A 103 -8.87 -14.81 -9.11
C ALA A 103 -9.09 -15.18 -10.59
N LYS A 104 -9.31 -14.19 -11.47
CA LYS A 104 -9.46 -14.42 -12.92
C LYS A 104 -8.14 -14.62 -13.67
N VAL A 105 -7.04 -14.12 -13.12
CA VAL A 105 -5.72 -14.18 -13.76
C VAL A 105 -4.79 -15.21 -13.09
N GLN A 106 -5.34 -16.01 -12.18
CA GLN A 106 -4.63 -17.05 -11.43
C GLN A 106 -4.83 -18.45 -12.02
#